data_AF-A0A2S2N6C5-F1
#
_entry.id   AF-A0A2S2N6C5-F1
#
_cell.length_a   1.000
_cell.length_b   1.000
_cell.length_c   1.000
_cell.angle_alpha   90.00
_cell.angle_beta   90.00
_cell.angle_gamma   90.00
#
_symmetry.space_group_name_H-M   'P 1'
#
loop_
_entity.id
_entity.type
_entity.pdbx_description
1 polymer ?
#
loop_
_entity_poly.entity_id
_entity_poly.type
_entity_poly.pdbx_seq_one_letter_code
_entity_poly.pdbx_strand_id
1 'polypeptide(L)'
;GARPVPNTSDVVIVRFGLAMAQLIDVDEKNQMMTTNVWLKQEWSDYKLRWDPAEFDNVTSIRVPSEMIWIPDLVLYNNADGEFAVRHMTKAHLSWDGTVTWVPPAIYKSSCSIDVTFFPFDQQSCKMKFGSWTYDKAKIDLENMDHQVDLKDYWESGEWAIINAVGTYNSKKYDCCTEIYPDITFYFVIRRLPLFYTINLIIPCLLISCLTVLVFYLPSDCGEKITLCISVLLSLTVFLLLITEIIPSTSLVIPLIGEYLLFTMIFVTLSIVITV
;
A
#
# COMPACT_ATOMS: atom_id res chain seq x y z
N GLY A 1 20.63 -20.55 -11.60
CA GLY A 1 20.40 -21.94 -12.06
C GLY A 1 19.62 -21.96 -13.37
N ALA A 2 19.45 -23.13 -13.99
CA ALA A 2 18.52 -23.32 -15.12
C ALA A 2 17.13 -23.73 -14.62
N ARG A 3 16.07 -23.44 -15.40
CA ARG A 3 14.68 -23.77 -15.05
C ARG A 3 14.53 -25.29 -14.77
N PRO A 4 13.95 -25.70 -13.62
CA PRO A 4 14.00 -27.08 -13.16
C PRO A 4 12.87 -27.94 -13.73
N VAL A 5 12.92 -28.21 -15.04
CA VAL A 5 11.97 -29.12 -15.72
C VAL A 5 12.67 -30.31 -16.35
N PRO A 6 12.07 -31.51 -16.36
CA PRO A 6 12.58 -32.66 -17.10
C PRO A 6 12.52 -32.43 -18.62
N ASN A 7 11.40 -31.89 -19.11
CA ASN A 7 11.20 -31.57 -20.52
C ASN A 7 11.02 -30.06 -20.73
N THR A 8 11.56 -29.51 -21.83
CA THR A 8 11.56 -28.06 -22.07
C THR A 8 10.17 -27.47 -22.36
N SER A 9 9.21 -28.33 -22.71
CA SER A 9 7.79 -28.02 -22.89
C SER A 9 7.01 -27.89 -21.59
N ASP A 10 7.51 -28.46 -20.49
CA ASP A 10 6.76 -28.51 -19.23
C ASP A 10 6.77 -27.13 -18.57
N VAL A 11 5.78 -26.88 -17.72
CA VAL A 11 5.60 -25.62 -16.98
C VAL A 11 6.03 -25.82 -15.53
N VAL A 12 6.70 -24.82 -14.95
CA VAL A 12 6.93 -24.79 -13.50
C VAL A 12 5.74 -24.09 -12.85
N ILE A 13 5.01 -24.81 -12.00
CA ILE A 13 3.94 -24.22 -11.19
C ILE A 13 4.58 -23.66 -9.93
N VAL A 14 4.48 -22.35 -9.75
CA VAL A 14 4.94 -21.67 -8.54
C VAL A 14 3.70 -21.30 -7.72
N ARG A 15 3.55 -21.97 -6.57
CA ARG A 15 2.52 -21.61 -5.61
C ARG A 15 3.00 -20.37 -4.88
N PHE A 16 2.16 -19.35 -4.84
CA PHE A 16 2.51 -18.04 -4.32
C PHE A 16 1.49 -17.58 -3.29
N GLY A 17 2.00 -17.09 -2.16
CA GLY A 17 1.22 -16.54 -1.07
C GLY A 17 1.92 -15.33 -0.49
N LEU A 18 1.13 -14.45 0.13
CA LEU A 18 1.62 -13.26 0.79
C LEU A 18 1.17 -13.31 2.25
N ALA A 19 2.10 -13.11 3.17
CA ALA A 19 1.79 -12.87 4.57
C ALA A 19 2.24 -11.48 4.97
N MET A 20 1.36 -10.70 5.59
CA MET A 20 1.67 -9.33 5.99
C MET A 20 2.16 -9.32 7.44
N ALA A 21 3.35 -8.78 7.66
CA ALA A 21 3.86 -8.56 9.01
C ALA A 21 3.37 -7.21 9.56
N GLN A 22 3.44 -6.16 8.75
CA GLN A 22 3.05 -4.81 9.17
C GLN A 22 2.73 -3.91 7.96
N LEU A 23 1.75 -3.04 8.13
CA LEU A 23 1.57 -1.85 7.30
C LEU A 23 2.40 -0.72 7.90
N ILE A 24 3.52 -0.36 7.26
CA ILE A 24 4.49 0.59 7.83
C ILE A 24 3.97 2.01 7.66
N ASP A 25 3.60 2.37 6.43
CA ASP A 25 3.24 3.74 6.08
C ASP A 25 2.38 3.79 4.82
N VAL A 26 1.52 4.80 4.74
CA VAL A 26 0.73 5.13 3.55
C VAL A 26 0.94 6.61 3.29
N ASP A 27 1.90 6.92 2.43
CA ASP A 27 2.24 8.28 2.06
C ASP A 27 1.22 8.79 1.04
N GLU A 28 0.23 9.55 1.52
CA GLU A 28 -0.84 10.07 0.69
C GLU A 28 -0.31 11.07 -0.34
N LYS A 29 0.69 11.86 0.05
CA LYS A 29 1.26 12.92 -0.79
C LYS A 29 1.98 12.34 -2.01
N ASN A 30 2.82 11.34 -1.78
CA ASN A 30 3.58 10.67 -2.83
C ASN A 30 2.83 9.48 -3.47
N GLN A 31 1.62 9.17 -3.00
CA GLN A 31 0.78 8.08 -3.51
C GLN A 31 1.46 6.71 -3.41
N MET A 32 2.01 6.43 -2.22
CA MET A 32 2.83 5.25 -1.97
C MET A 32 2.37 4.51 -0.71
N MET A 33 2.35 3.18 -0.78
CA MET A 33 2.05 2.30 0.34
C MET A 33 3.29 1.45 0.65
N THR A 34 3.79 1.53 1.88
CA THR A 34 4.95 0.77 2.37
C THR A 34 4.51 -0.36 3.28
N THR A 35 4.85 -1.60 2.89
CA THR A 35 4.44 -2.82 3.60
C THR A 35 5.63 -3.71 3.91
N ASN A 36 5.65 -4.30 5.10
CA ASN A 36 6.55 -5.40 5.44
C ASN A 36 5.81 -6.73 5.28
N VAL A 37 6.30 -7.57 4.38
CA VAL A 37 5.63 -8.81 3.98
C VAL A 37 6.62 -9.97 3.88
N TRP A 38 6.09 -11.18 4.04
CA TRP A 38 6.77 -12.43 3.75
C TRP A 38 6.19 -13.04 2.47
N LEU A 39 7.07 -13.35 1.52
CA LEU A 39 6.68 -13.90 0.21
C LEU A 39 6.75 -15.42 0.28
N LYS A 40 5.62 -16.10 0.44
CA LYS A 40 5.60 -17.57 0.47
C LYS A 40 5.64 -18.08 -0.97
N GLN A 41 6.74 -18.74 -1.33
CA GLN A 41 6.95 -19.34 -2.65
C GLN A 41 7.20 -20.83 -2.49
N GLU A 42 6.52 -21.64 -3.28
CA GLU A 42 6.71 -23.09 -3.31
C GLU A 42 6.71 -23.60 -4.75
N TRP A 43 7.71 -24.41 -5.10
CA TRP A 43 7.82 -25.05 -6.41
C TRP A 43 8.49 -26.41 -6.28
N SER A 44 8.43 -27.25 -7.31
CA SER A 44 9.14 -28.54 -7.35
C SER A 44 10.35 -28.47 -8.28
N ASP A 45 11.48 -29.02 -7.81
CA ASP A 45 12.69 -29.22 -8.60
C ASP A 45 13.02 -30.72 -8.65
N TYR A 46 12.98 -31.29 -9.86
CA TYR A 46 13.24 -32.72 -10.05
C TYR A 46 14.71 -33.12 -9.77
N LYS A 47 15.66 -32.18 -9.84
CA LYS A 47 17.09 -32.45 -9.62
C LYS A 47 17.46 -32.54 -8.15
N LEU A 48 16.60 -32.01 -7.28
CA LEU A 48 16.83 -31.90 -5.85
C LEU A 48 16.06 -32.98 -5.06
N ARG A 49 15.78 -34.12 -5.69
CA ARG A 49 15.12 -35.29 -5.07
C ARG A 49 16.15 -36.28 -4.57
N TRP A 50 15.90 -36.89 -3.41
CA TRP A 50 16.72 -37.99 -2.88
C TRP A 50 15.84 -39.02 -2.17
N ASP A 51 16.35 -40.24 -2.00
CA ASP A 51 15.70 -41.26 -1.19
C ASP A 51 16.16 -41.13 0.27
N PRO A 52 15.28 -40.80 1.24
CA PRO A 52 15.66 -40.69 2.65
C PRO A 52 16.32 -41.97 3.21
N ALA A 53 16.00 -43.16 2.66
CA ALA A 53 16.57 -44.42 3.13
C ALA A 53 18.09 -44.52 2.88
N GLU A 54 18.61 -43.79 1.89
CA GLU A 54 20.05 -43.74 1.57
C GLU A 54 20.81 -42.67 2.39
N PHE A 55 20.09 -41.78 3.07
CA PHE A 55 20.63 -40.62 3.78
C PHE A 55 20.11 -40.52 5.22
N ASP A 56 20.20 -41.61 5.99
CA ASP A 56 19.85 -41.64 7.42
C ASP A 56 18.44 -41.10 7.76
N ASN A 57 17.45 -41.32 6.88
CA ASN A 57 16.08 -40.81 6.98
C ASN A 57 15.98 -39.27 7.08
N VAL A 58 16.95 -38.54 6.52
CA VAL A 58 16.86 -37.09 6.39
C VAL A 58 15.78 -36.74 5.37
N THR A 59 14.68 -36.15 5.83
CA THR A 59 13.53 -35.77 4.99
C THR A 59 13.58 -34.34 4.50
N SER A 60 14.35 -33.46 5.15
CA SER A 60 14.45 -32.07 4.74
C SER A 60 15.78 -31.43 5.14
N ILE A 61 16.22 -30.47 4.33
CA ILE A 61 17.44 -29.71 4.54
C ILE A 61 17.19 -28.21 4.33
N ARG A 62 18.09 -27.37 4.84
CA ARG A 62 18.07 -25.90 4.63
C ARG A 62 19.25 -25.50 3.76
N VAL A 63 18.96 -25.03 2.55
CA VAL A 63 19.98 -24.65 1.57
C VAL A 63 19.98 -23.13 1.34
N PRO A 64 21.15 -22.49 1.14
CA PRO A 64 21.19 -21.09 0.70
C PRO A 64 20.44 -20.92 -0.64
N SER A 65 19.59 -19.90 -0.75
CA SER A 65 18.76 -19.68 -1.95
C SER A 65 19.59 -19.34 -3.19
N GLU A 66 20.82 -18.84 -3.01
CA GLU A 66 21.74 -18.49 -4.09
C GLU A 66 22.29 -19.71 -4.83
N MET A 67 22.26 -20.90 -4.20
CA MET A 67 22.78 -22.14 -4.79
C MET A 67 21.75 -22.89 -5.64
N ILE A 68 20.48 -22.51 -5.55
CA ILE A 68 19.38 -23.15 -6.27
C ILE A 68 18.78 -22.20 -7.32
N TRP A 69 17.96 -22.74 -8.22
CA TRP A 69 17.15 -21.89 -9.08
C TRP A 69 15.99 -21.30 -8.27
N ILE A 70 15.73 -20.01 -8.45
CA ILE A 70 14.60 -19.28 -7.86
C ILE A 70 13.82 -18.60 -8.97
N PRO A 71 12.47 -18.53 -8.88
CA PRO A 71 11.67 -17.77 -9.84
C PRO A 71 11.89 -16.26 -9.68
N ASP A 72 11.80 -15.52 -10.78
CA ASP A 72 12.00 -14.08 -10.87
C ASP A 72 10.68 -13.31 -10.65
N LEU A 73 10.09 -13.49 -9.47
CA LEU A 73 8.87 -12.76 -9.09
C LEU A 73 9.19 -11.32 -8.70
N VAL A 74 8.54 -10.37 -9.40
CA VAL A 74 8.76 -8.93 -9.25
C VAL A 74 7.43 -8.22 -8.99
N LEU A 75 7.49 -7.16 -8.17
CA LEU A 75 6.38 -6.22 -8.00
C LEU A 75 6.36 -5.21 -9.15
N TYR A 76 5.34 -5.25 -10.01
CA TYR A 76 5.27 -4.39 -11.19
C TYR A 76 4.97 -2.92 -10.87
N ASN A 77 4.13 -2.66 -9.88
CA ASN A 77 3.79 -1.30 -9.45
C ASN A 77 4.69 -0.80 -8.31
N ASN A 78 5.98 -1.11 -8.38
CA ASN A 78 6.98 -0.66 -7.42
C ASN A 78 7.33 0.82 -7.63
N ALA A 79 7.50 1.56 -6.53
CA ALA A 79 7.82 2.98 -6.51
C ALA A 79 9.21 3.29 -5.90
N ASP A 80 9.92 2.29 -5.33
CA ASP A 80 11.23 2.49 -4.66
C ASP A 80 12.45 2.31 -5.59
N GLY A 81 12.24 2.02 -6.87
CA GLY A 81 13.31 1.81 -7.86
C GLY A 81 14.07 0.48 -7.76
N GLU A 82 13.96 -0.25 -6.64
CA GLU A 82 14.51 -1.59 -6.49
C GLU A 82 13.44 -2.68 -6.52
N PHE A 83 13.54 -3.56 -7.51
CA PHE A 83 12.48 -4.49 -7.88
C PHE A 83 12.64 -5.91 -7.29
N ALA A 84 13.85 -6.26 -6.82
CA ALA A 84 14.19 -7.60 -6.36
C ALA A 84 14.23 -7.71 -4.83
N VAL A 85 14.00 -8.93 -4.32
CA VAL A 85 14.09 -9.26 -2.90
C VAL A 85 15.55 -9.10 -2.43
N ARG A 86 15.79 -8.15 -1.52
CA ARG A 86 17.14 -7.86 -0.98
C ARG A 86 17.66 -8.94 -0.04
N HIS A 87 16.78 -9.61 0.69
CA HIS A 87 17.16 -10.58 1.73
C HIS A 87 17.02 -12.01 1.21
N MET A 88 18.17 -12.58 0.81
CA MET A 88 18.28 -13.99 0.46
C MET A 88 18.30 -14.84 1.75
N THR A 89 17.15 -15.37 2.15
CA THR A 89 17.05 -16.33 3.24
C THR A 89 17.29 -17.75 2.73
N LYS A 90 17.68 -18.67 3.61
CA LYS A 90 17.76 -20.09 3.27
C LYS A 90 16.39 -20.62 2.83
N ALA A 91 16.36 -21.46 1.80
CA ALA A 91 15.19 -22.20 1.38
C ALA A 91 15.11 -23.53 2.15
N HIS A 92 13.89 -23.99 2.40
CA HIS A 92 13.60 -25.31 2.92
C HIS A 92 13.39 -26.27 1.75
N LEU A 93 14.20 -27.31 1.68
CA LEU A 93 14.11 -28.33 0.64
C LEU A 93 13.66 -29.64 1.27
N SER A 94 12.61 -30.23 0.71
CA SER A 94 12.08 -31.55 1.08
C SER A 94 12.59 -32.64 0.12
N TRP A 95 12.65 -33.88 0.59
CA TRP A 95 13.20 -35.04 -0.13
C TRP A 95 12.50 -35.35 -1.47
N ASP A 96 11.23 -35.00 -1.57
CA ASP A 96 10.40 -35.10 -2.78
C ASP A 96 10.73 -34.02 -3.83
N GLY A 97 11.70 -33.15 -3.54
CA GLY A 97 12.12 -32.05 -4.40
C GLY A 97 11.22 -30.82 -4.30
N THR A 98 10.32 -30.76 -3.31
CA THR A 98 9.54 -29.55 -3.02
C THR A 98 10.45 -28.53 -2.32
N VAL A 99 10.51 -27.33 -2.90
CA VAL A 99 11.28 -26.20 -2.38
C VAL A 99 10.30 -25.17 -1.85
N THR A 100 10.45 -24.79 -0.58
CA THR A 100 9.71 -23.68 0.03
C THR A 100 10.68 -22.56 0.39
N TRP A 101 10.41 -21.36 -0.10
CA TRP A 101 11.22 -20.18 0.15
C TRP A 101 10.33 -19.03 0.61
N VAL A 102 10.65 -18.46 1.78
CA VAL A 102 9.83 -17.42 2.43
C VAL A 102 10.70 -16.22 2.83
N PRO A 103 11.20 -15.43 1.87
CA PRO A 103 12.00 -14.27 2.20
C PRO A 103 11.12 -13.10 2.71
N PRO A 104 11.61 -12.32 3.69
CA PRO A 104 11.01 -11.06 4.08
C PRO A 104 11.38 -9.96 3.08
N ALA A 105 10.43 -9.07 2.80
CA ALA A 105 10.64 -7.93 1.93
C ALA A 105 9.84 -6.71 2.42
N ILE A 106 10.45 -5.54 2.28
CA ILE A 106 9.76 -4.26 2.41
C ILE A 106 9.49 -3.76 1.00
N TYR A 107 8.22 -3.61 0.66
CA TYR A 107 7.80 -3.10 -0.63
C TYR A 107 7.19 -1.72 -0.49
N LYS A 108 7.55 -0.82 -1.42
CA LYS A 108 6.83 0.43 -1.64
C LYS A 108 6.06 0.34 -2.94
N SER A 109 4.76 0.14 -2.83
CA SER A 109 3.86 0.03 -3.97
C SER A 109 3.22 1.38 -4.28
N SER A 110 3.10 1.71 -5.56
CA SER A 110 2.31 2.87 -5.98
C SER A 110 0.82 2.54 -5.83
N CYS A 111 0.11 3.45 -5.16
CA CYS A 111 -1.31 3.33 -4.86
C CYS A 111 -2.03 4.66 -5.13
N SER A 112 -3.10 4.63 -5.91
CA SER A 112 -3.96 5.79 -6.13
C SER A 112 -4.85 6.03 -4.91
N ILE A 113 -4.66 7.16 -4.24
CA ILE A 113 -5.33 7.52 -3.00
C ILE A 113 -6.41 8.57 -3.29
N ASP A 114 -7.62 8.33 -2.79
CA ASP A 114 -8.77 9.25 -2.92
C ASP A 114 -9.09 9.88 -1.56
N VAL A 115 -8.88 11.17 -1.46
CA VAL A 115 -8.98 11.98 -0.24
C VAL A 115 -10.29 12.75 -0.12
N THR A 116 -11.29 12.47 -0.97
CA THR A 116 -12.56 13.22 -1.00
C THR A 116 -13.18 13.34 0.39
N PHE A 117 -13.28 12.22 1.13
CA PHE A 117 -13.90 12.16 2.47
C PHE A 117 -12.92 12.20 3.64
N PHE A 118 -11.72 12.74 3.46
CA PHE A 118 -10.71 12.84 4.52
C PHE A 118 -11.28 13.46 5.81
N PRO A 119 -11.00 12.90 7.02
CA PRO A 119 -10.23 11.69 7.35
C PRO A 119 -11.09 10.41 7.49
N PHE A 120 -12.35 10.44 7.06
CA PHE A 120 -13.29 9.31 7.09
C PHE A 120 -13.22 8.51 5.79
N ASP A 121 -12.01 8.27 5.30
CA ASP A 121 -11.73 7.70 4.00
C ASP A 121 -11.43 6.20 4.08
N GLN A 122 -11.63 5.54 2.92
CA GLN A 122 -11.26 4.15 2.70
C GLN A 122 -10.45 4.08 1.41
N GLN A 123 -9.29 3.44 1.48
CA GLN A 123 -8.36 3.33 0.36
C GLN A 123 -8.33 1.90 -0.17
N SER A 124 -8.10 1.76 -1.48
CA SER A 124 -7.99 0.48 -2.17
C SER A 124 -6.64 0.41 -2.90
N CYS A 125 -5.62 -0.07 -2.19
CA CYS A 125 -4.29 -0.25 -2.76
C CYS A 125 -4.12 -1.65 -3.34
N LYS A 126 -3.22 -1.79 -4.32
CA LYS A 126 -2.93 -3.08 -4.95
C LYS A 126 -1.43 -3.33 -5.00
N MET A 127 -1.05 -4.59 -4.90
CA MET A 127 0.31 -5.06 -5.14
C MET A 127 0.27 -6.13 -6.23
N LYS A 128 0.91 -5.84 -7.36
CA LYS A 128 0.89 -6.71 -8.54
C LYS A 128 2.20 -7.47 -8.67
N PHE A 129 2.18 -8.77 -8.40
CA PHE A 129 3.33 -9.65 -8.53
C PHE A 129 3.23 -10.50 -9.79
N GLY A 130 4.34 -10.69 -10.48
CA GLY A 130 4.43 -11.57 -11.63
C GLY A 130 5.86 -11.95 -11.96
N SER A 131 6.02 -12.98 -12.78
CA SER A 131 7.30 -13.31 -13.40
C SER A 131 7.73 -12.17 -14.33
N TRP A 132 9.00 -11.77 -14.30
CA TRP A 132 9.51 -10.70 -15.17
C TRP A 132 9.85 -11.21 -16.57
N THR A 133 10.52 -12.37 -16.66
CA THR A 133 11.09 -12.86 -17.92
C THR A 133 10.34 -14.05 -18.53
N TYR A 134 9.65 -14.85 -17.72
CA TYR A 134 8.94 -16.03 -18.21
C TYR A 134 7.46 -15.74 -18.48
N ASP A 135 6.98 -16.30 -19.59
CA ASP A 135 5.58 -16.33 -19.99
C ASP A 135 4.82 -17.48 -19.31
N LYS A 136 3.49 -17.50 -19.50
CA LYS A 136 2.59 -18.51 -18.91
C LYS A 136 2.94 -19.95 -19.32
N ALA A 137 3.54 -20.15 -20.50
CA ALA A 137 3.93 -21.47 -20.97
C ALA A 137 5.23 -22.00 -20.34
N LYS A 138 5.93 -21.21 -19.52
CA LYS A 138 7.16 -21.61 -18.82
C LYS A 138 7.02 -21.58 -17.31
N ILE A 139 6.37 -20.54 -16.78
CA ILE A 139 6.02 -20.41 -15.36
C ILE A 139 4.55 -20.04 -15.29
N ASP A 140 3.78 -20.79 -14.51
CA ASP A 140 2.42 -20.42 -14.13
C ASP A 140 2.35 -20.22 -12.62
N LEU A 141 1.49 -19.29 -12.20
CA LEU A 141 1.34 -18.92 -10.80
C LEU A 141 0.04 -19.51 -10.26
N GLU A 142 0.11 -20.06 -9.06
CA GLU A 142 -1.07 -20.57 -8.36
C GLU A 142 -1.17 -19.91 -6.99
N ASN A 143 -2.32 -19.36 -6.63
CA ASN A 143 -2.53 -18.80 -5.30
C ASN A 143 -2.51 -19.93 -4.26
N MET A 144 -1.68 -19.81 -3.22
CA MET A 144 -1.73 -20.72 -2.08
C MET A 144 -3.06 -20.60 -1.34
N ASP A 145 -3.49 -19.36 -1.09
CA ASP A 145 -4.73 -18.99 -0.42
C ASP A 145 -5.37 -17.80 -1.14
N HIS A 146 -6.70 -17.70 -1.08
CA HIS A 146 -7.43 -16.55 -1.65
C HIS A 146 -7.27 -15.27 -0.82
N GLN A 147 -7.08 -15.41 0.49
CA GLN A 147 -6.88 -14.29 1.41
C GLN A 147 -5.39 -14.14 1.75
N VAL A 148 -4.97 -12.90 1.98
CA VAL A 148 -3.63 -12.62 2.50
C VAL A 148 -3.56 -13.14 3.94
N ASP A 149 -2.44 -13.77 4.30
CA ASP A 149 -2.24 -14.25 5.66
C ASP A 149 -1.93 -13.07 6.60
N LEU A 150 -2.83 -12.83 7.54
CA LEU A 150 -2.76 -11.77 8.55
C LEU A 150 -2.56 -12.33 9.97
N LYS A 151 -2.20 -13.62 10.13
CA LYS A 151 -2.07 -14.24 11.47
C LYS A 151 -1.01 -13.59 12.35
N ASP A 152 0.11 -13.20 11.76
CA ASP A 152 1.23 -12.53 12.43
C ASP A 152 1.25 -11.02 12.17
N TYR A 153 0.09 -10.43 11.83
CA TYR A 153 -0.02 -9.01 11.53
C TYR A 153 0.09 -8.17 12.80
N TRP A 154 1.05 -7.24 12.81
CA TRP A 154 1.13 -6.19 13.82
C TRP A 154 0.18 -5.05 13.46
N GLU A 155 -0.86 -4.87 14.27
CA GLU A 155 -1.89 -3.86 14.05
C GLU A 155 -1.31 -2.44 13.97
N SER A 156 -1.71 -1.70 12.93
CA SER A 156 -1.38 -0.29 12.80
C SER A 156 -2.34 0.56 13.65
N GLY A 157 -1.80 1.59 14.31
CA GLY A 157 -2.59 2.54 15.11
C GLY A 157 -3.34 3.58 14.27
N GLU A 158 -3.08 3.65 12.96
CA GLU A 158 -3.69 4.65 12.06
C GLU A 158 -4.63 4.01 11.03
N TRP A 159 -4.31 2.80 10.56
CA TRP A 159 -5.02 2.14 9.47
C TRP A 159 -5.53 0.77 9.89
N ALA A 160 -6.81 0.51 9.65
CA ALA A 160 -7.42 -0.81 9.82
C ALA A 160 -7.54 -1.52 8.47
N ILE A 161 -7.07 -2.75 8.37
CA ILE A 161 -7.26 -3.59 7.17
C ILE A 161 -8.67 -4.18 7.23
N ILE A 162 -9.53 -3.79 6.27
CA ILE A 162 -10.91 -4.28 6.16
C ILE A 162 -10.96 -5.56 5.33
N ASN A 163 -10.20 -5.61 4.23
CA ASN A 163 -10.14 -6.77 3.37
C ASN A 163 -8.79 -6.86 2.65
N ALA A 164 -8.29 -8.09 2.46
CA ALA A 164 -7.05 -8.36 1.76
C ALA A 164 -7.19 -9.66 0.95
N VAL A 165 -7.27 -9.54 -0.38
CA VAL A 165 -7.56 -10.67 -1.29
C VAL A 165 -6.56 -10.75 -2.45
N GLY A 166 -6.19 -11.97 -2.83
CA GLY A 166 -5.32 -12.25 -3.97
C GLY A 166 -6.11 -12.78 -5.16
N THR A 167 -6.02 -12.10 -6.30
CA THR A 167 -6.66 -12.51 -7.56
C THR A 167 -5.62 -12.88 -8.59
N TYR A 168 -5.76 -14.07 -9.20
CA TYR A 168 -4.97 -14.47 -10.35
C TYR A 168 -5.47 -13.76 -11.61
N ASN A 169 -4.55 -13.23 -12.41
CA ASN A 169 -4.82 -12.66 -13.72
C ASN A 169 -3.85 -13.23 -14.75
N SER A 170 -4.28 -13.21 -16.01
CA SER A 170 -3.41 -13.47 -17.16
C SER A 170 -3.58 -12.34 -18.16
N LYS A 171 -2.50 -11.63 -18.47
CA LYS A 171 -2.54 -10.48 -19.37
C LYS A 171 -1.56 -10.65 -20.53
N LYS A 172 -2.00 -10.30 -21.73
CA LYS A 172 -1.12 -10.07 -22.87
C LYS A 172 -0.70 -8.60 -22.87
N TYR A 173 0.60 -8.34 -22.93
CA TYR A 173 1.16 -6.99 -22.97
C TYR A 173 1.43 -6.57 -24.41
N ASP A 174 1.34 -5.26 -24.70
CA ASP A 174 1.50 -4.75 -26.07
C ASP A 174 2.91 -4.96 -26.63
N CYS A 175 3.92 -5.12 -25.76
CA CYS A 175 5.30 -5.42 -26.15
C CYS A 175 5.46 -6.79 -26.81
N CYS A 176 4.60 -7.75 -26.47
CA CYS A 176 4.95 -9.16 -26.47
C CYS A 176 3.78 -9.99 -27.00
N THR A 177 4.06 -11.06 -27.74
CA THR A 177 2.99 -11.86 -28.34
C THR A 177 2.37 -12.86 -27.37
N GLU A 178 3.10 -13.17 -26.30
CA GLU A 178 2.81 -14.14 -25.27
C GLU A 178 1.91 -13.58 -24.16
N ILE A 179 1.34 -14.49 -23.37
CA ILE A 179 0.50 -14.17 -22.20
C ILE A 179 1.35 -14.34 -20.95
N TYR A 180 1.30 -13.36 -20.06
CA TYR A 180 2.03 -13.36 -18.79
C TYR A 180 1.05 -13.49 -17.62
N PRO A 181 1.29 -14.43 -16.68
CA PRO A 181 0.48 -14.59 -15.48
C PRO A 181 0.94 -13.60 -14.39
N ASP A 182 -0.02 -13.09 -13.63
CA ASP A 182 0.24 -12.23 -12.48
C ASP A 182 -0.76 -12.51 -11.36
N ILE A 183 -0.34 -12.28 -10.12
CA ILE A 183 -1.21 -12.31 -8.94
C ILE A 183 -1.26 -10.88 -8.39
N THR A 184 -2.46 -10.33 -8.33
CA THR A 184 -2.69 -9.00 -7.77
C THR A 184 -3.36 -9.13 -6.41
N PHE A 185 -2.69 -8.64 -5.37
CA PHE A 185 -3.28 -8.51 -4.04
C PHE A 185 -3.93 -7.14 -3.89
N TYR A 186 -5.19 -7.12 -3.48
CA TYR A 186 -5.94 -5.90 -3.18
C TYR A 186 -6.10 -5.74 -1.68
N PHE A 187 -5.69 -4.58 -1.18
CA PHE A 187 -5.80 -4.16 0.22
C PHE A 187 -6.82 -3.03 0.33
N VAL A 188 -7.91 -3.33 1.01
CA VAL A 188 -8.92 -2.35 1.39
C VAL A 188 -8.63 -1.93 2.82
N ILE A 189 -8.15 -0.71 3.00
CA ILE A 189 -7.76 -0.14 4.30
C ILE A 189 -8.63 1.06 4.65
N ARG A 190 -8.92 1.25 5.92
CA ARG A 190 -9.72 2.36 6.45
C ARG A 190 -8.94 3.12 7.50
N ARG A 191 -8.94 4.44 7.42
CA ARG A 191 -8.28 5.29 8.41
C ARG A 191 -9.06 5.33 9.72
N LEU A 192 -8.34 5.34 10.84
CA LEU A 192 -8.87 5.64 12.16
C LEU A 192 -8.89 7.17 12.37
N PRO A 193 -10.06 7.84 12.35
CA PRO A 193 -10.16 9.29 12.14
C PRO A 193 -9.89 10.12 13.41
N LEU A 194 -9.66 9.49 14.56
CA LEU A 194 -9.68 10.17 15.87
C LEU A 194 -8.63 11.28 15.98
N PHE A 195 -7.41 11.03 15.50
CA PHE A 195 -6.32 12.00 15.53
C PHE A 195 -6.66 13.28 14.75
N TYR A 196 -7.12 13.13 13.50
CA TYR A 196 -7.49 14.26 12.65
C TYR A 196 -8.79 14.94 13.11
N THR A 197 -9.72 14.20 13.70
CA THR A 197 -10.95 14.79 14.24
C THR A 197 -10.63 15.76 15.38
N ILE A 198 -9.78 15.36 16.32
CA ILE A 198 -9.43 16.19 17.49
C ILE A 198 -8.52 17.36 17.10
N ASN A 199 -7.49 17.11 16.28
CA ASN A 199 -6.43 18.10 16.04
C ASN A 199 -6.71 19.02 14.85
N LEU A 200 -7.63 18.65 13.95
CA LEU A 200 -7.88 19.40 12.72
C LEU A 200 -9.35 19.82 12.61
N ILE A 201 -10.31 18.90 12.73
CA ILE A 201 -11.74 19.21 12.54
C ILE A 201 -12.29 20.10 13.67
N ILE A 202 -12.06 19.74 14.94
CA ILE A 202 -12.59 20.51 16.08
C ILE A 202 -12.08 21.97 16.09
N PRO A 203 -10.76 22.25 15.97
CA PRO A 203 -10.26 23.63 15.92
C PRO A 203 -10.84 24.42 14.74
N CYS A 204 -10.94 23.80 13.56
CA CYS A 204 -11.50 24.42 12.37
C CYS A 204 -12.98 24.83 12.57
N LEU A 205 -13.79 23.94 13.16
CA LEU A 205 -15.18 24.25 13.50
C LEU A 205 -15.29 25.38 14.52
N LEU A 206 -14.45 25.38 15.56
CA LEU A 206 -14.43 26.46 16.57
C LEU A 206 -14.09 27.81 15.93
N ILE A 207 -13.07 27.87 15.07
CA ILE A 207 -12.69 29.10 14.38
C ILE A 207 -13.79 29.57 13.43
N SER A 208 -14.44 28.66 12.72
CA SER A 208 -15.57 29.01 11.87
C SER A 208 -16.74 29.61 12.66
N CYS A 209 -16.99 29.16 13.89
CA CYS A 209 -18.00 29.75 14.78
C CYS A 209 -17.64 31.19 15.20
N LEU A 210 -16.34 31.48 15.38
CA LEU A 210 -15.87 32.84 15.71
C LEU A 210 -16.16 33.85 14.59
N THR A 211 -16.25 33.41 13.33
CA THR A 211 -16.55 34.29 12.18
C THR A 211 -17.92 34.96 12.32
N VAL A 212 -18.93 34.23 12.80
CA VAL A 212 -20.28 34.76 12.99
C VAL A 212 -20.33 35.68 14.22
N LEU A 213 -19.54 35.38 15.26
CA LEU A 213 -19.48 36.17 16.49
C LEU A 213 -18.99 37.61 16.25
N VAL A 214 -18.19 37.85 15.20
CA VAL A 214 -17.74 39.18 14.77
C VAL A 214 -18.92 40.14 14.60
N PHE A 215 -20.05 39.69 14.04
CA PHE A 215 -21.22 40.55 13.82
C PHE A 215 -21.94 40.94 15.11
N TYR A 216 -21.75 40.18 16.19
CA TYR A 216 -22.34 40.45 17.48
C TYR A 216 -21.50 41.46 18.31
N LEU A 217 -20.22 41.64 17.96
CA LEU A 217 -19.34 42.54 18.69
C LEU A 217 -19.71 44.02 18.42
N PRO A 218 -19.92 44.86 19.45
CA PRO A 218 -20.23 46.26 19.27
C PRO A 218 -19.06 47.00 18.62
N SER A 219 -19.38 47.95 17.73
CA SER A 219 -18.39 48.73 16.96
C SER A 219 -17.53 49.65 17.83
N ASP A 220 -18.02 50.02 19.02
CA ASP A 220 -17.37 51.00 19.90
C ASP A 220 -16.03 50.52 20.48
N CYS A 221 -15.78 49.20 20.47
CA CYS A 221 -14.55 48.59 21.02
C CYS A 221 -13.34 48.63 20.08
N GLY A 222 -13.50 48.88 18.77
CA GLY A 222 -12.38 48.92 17.81
C GLY A 222 -11.70 47.56 17.48
N GLU A 223 -11.95 46.49 18.24
CA GLU A 223 -11.28 45.18 18.07
C GLU A 223 -11.86 44.27 16.97
N LYS A 224 -12.91 44.72 16.28
CA LYS A 224 -13.61 43.92 15.26
C LYS A 224 -12.70 43.52 14.10
N ILE A 225 -11.86 44.44 13.63
CA ILE A 225 -10.91 44.19 12.53
C ILE A 225 -9.80 43.23 12.98
N THR A 226 -9.29 43.40 14.21
CA THR A 226 -8.27 42.52 14.80
C THR A 226 -8.75 41.06 14.80
N LEU A 227 -9.98 40.82 15.29
CA LEU A 227 -10.57 39.48 15.33
C LEU A 227 -10.70 38.87 13.94
N CYS A 228 -11.20 39.62 12.95
CA CYS A 228 -11.33 39.14 11.58
C CYS A 228 -9.98 38.76 10.95
N ILE A 229 -8.94 39.58 11.13
CA ILE A 229 -7.61 39.32 10.58
C ILE A 229 -7.00 38.08 11.25
N SER A 230 -7.12 37.95 12.58
CA SER A 230 -6.63 36.77 13.30
C SER A 230 -7.30 35.47 12.83
N VAL A 231 -8.63 35.51 12.60
CA VAL A 231 -9.37 34.36 12.07
C VAL A 231 -8.94 34.03 10.64
N LEU A 232 -8.81 35.03 9.77
CA LEU A 232 -8.35 34.82 8.40
C LEU A 232 -6.96 34.18 8.36
N LEU A 233 -6.02 34.71 9.15
CA LEU A 233 -4.66 34.16 9.24
C LEU A 233 -4.68 32.72 9.76
N SER A 234 -5.46 32.43 10.81
CA SER A 234 -5.58 31.07 11.34
C SER A 234 -6.13 30.10 10.30
N LEU A 235 -7.18 30.47 9.56
CA LEU A 235 -7.71 29.65 8.46
C LEU A 235 -6.64 29.41 7.38
N THR A 236 -5.82 30.40 7.04
CA THR A 236 -4.74 30.22 6.05
C THR A 236 -3.67 29.24 6.51
N VAL A 237 -3.30 29.27 7.80
CA VAL A 237 -2.37 28.29 8.38
C VAL A 237 -2.95 26.88 8.34
N PHE A 238 -4.24 26.70 8.66
CA PHE A 238 -4.89 25.39 8.57
C PHE A 238 -4.98 24.88 7.12
N LEU A 239 -5.27 25.76 6.16
CA LEU A 239 -5.27 25.39 4.75
C LEU A 239 -3.87 24.94 4.30
N LEU A 240 -2.82 25.68 4.67
CA LEU A 240 -1.43 25.29 4.36
C LEU A 240 -1.09 23.92 4.96
N LEU A 241 -1.44 23.68 6.22
CA LEU A 241 -1.23 22.39 6.88
C LEU A 241 -1.90 21.24 6.11
N ILE A 242 -3.14 21.44 5.67
CA ILE A 242 -3.87 20.42 4.90
C ILE A 242 -3.21 20.18 3.53
N THR A 243 -2.76 21.23 2.85
CA THR A 243 -2.07 21.08 1.56
C THR A 243 -0.73 20.37 1.66
N GLU A 244 -0.11 20.33 2.85
CA GLU A 244 1.12 19.57 3.07
C GLU A 244 0.89 18.07 3.25
N ILE A 245 -0.27 17.68 3.81
CA ILE A 245 -0.65 16.29 4.11
C ILE A 245 -1.27 15.60 2.89
N ILE A 246 -2.10 16.33 2.14
CA ILE A 246 -2.91 15.76 1.07
C ILE A 246 -2.13 15.73 -0.26
N PRO A 247 -2.31 14.70 -1.12
CA PRO A 247 -1.74 14.69 -2.46
C PRO A 247 -2.14 15.90 -3.30
N SER A 248 -1.20 16.36 -4.13
CA SER A 248 -1.43 17.43 -5.10
C SER A 248 -2.18 16.94 -6.36
N THR A 249 -3.14 16.02 -6.20
CA THR A 249 -3.97 15.54 -7.31
C THR A 249 -5.04 16.54 -7.68
N SER A 250 -5.24 16.77 -8.98
CA SER A 250 -6.31 17.64 -9.50
C SER A 250 -7.63 16.94 -9.79
N LEU A 251 -7.72 15.63 -9.53
CA LEU A 251 -8.91 14.83 -9.83
C LEU A 251 -10.07 15.12 -8.88
N VAL A 252 -9.76 15.28 -7.59
CA VAL A 252 -10.73 15.47 -6.52
C VAL A 252 -10.19 16.50 -5.53
N ILE A 253 -11.09 17.31 -4.97
CA ILE A 253 -10.78 18.24 -3.90
C ILE A 253 -11.39 17.69 -2.60
N PRO A 254 -10.63 17.59 -1.50
CA PRO A 254 -11.17 17.16 -0.21
C PRO A 254 -12.28 18.08 0.28
N LEU A 255 -13.36 17.52 0.86
CA LEU A 255 -14.48 18.31 1.39
C LEU A 255 -14.02 19.33 2.45
N ILE A 256 -13.00 19.00 3.25
CA ILE A 256 -12.46 19.92 4.25
C ILE A 256 -11.74 21.13 3.64
N GLY A 257 -11.08 20.94 2.49
CA GLY A 257 -10.45 22.02 1.75
C GLY A 257 -11.49 22.95 1.13
N GLU A 258 -12.57 22.39 0.58
CA GLU A 258 -13.72 23.16 0.08
C GLU A 258 -14.38 23.97 1.20
N TYR A 259 -14.60 23.35 2.37
CA TYR A 259 -15.14 24.01 3.56
C TYR A 259 -14.27 25.19 4.01
N LEU A 260 -12.96 24.99 4.12
CA LEU A 260 -12.03 26.05 4.52
C LEU A 260 -12.02 27.20 3.51
N LEU A 261 -11.96 26.89 2.21
CA LEU A 261 -11.98 27.91 1.16
C LEU A 261 -13.29 28.71 1.18
N PHE A 262 -14.43 28.04 1.39
CA PHE A 262 -15.71 28.69 1.59
C PHE A 262 -15.68 29.64 2.79
N THR A 263 -15.21 29.18 3.96
CA THR A 263 -15.12 30.05 5.15
C THR A 263 -14.19 31.25 4.94
N MET A 264 -13.07 31.10 4.22
CA MET A 264 -12.20 32.23 3.87
C MET A 264 -12.91 33.27 2.99
N ILE A 265 -13.72 32.84 2.03
CA ILE A 265 -14.50 33.77 1.20
C ILE A 265 -15.51 34.54 2.06
N PHE A 266 -16.19 33.87 2.99
CA PHE A 266 -17.12 34.55 3.91
C PHE A 266 -16.42 35.53 4.86
N VAL A 267 -15.26 35.17 5.39
CA VAL A 267 -14.49 36.05 6.27
C VAL A 267 -13.97 37.27 5.52
N THR A 268 -13.49 37.12 4.30
CA THR A 268 -13.04 38.26 3.47
C THR A 268 -14.21 39.18 3.12
N LEU A 269 -15.37 38.64 2.76
CA LEU A 269 -16.59 39.41 2.54
C LEU A 269 -17.07 40.10 3.82
N SER A 270 -16.98 39.43 4.97
CA SER A 270 -17.28 40.04 6.28
C SER A 270 -16.36 41.23 6.55
N ILE A 271 -15.05 41.11 6.32
CA ILE A 271 -14.10 42.22 6.49
C ILE A 271 -14.53 43.42 5.65
N VAL A 272 -14.83 43.19 4.36
CA VAL A 272 -15.26 44.26 3.43
C VAL A 272 -16.56 44.93 3.89
N ILE A 273 -17.51 44.20 4.47
CA ILE A 273 -18.76 44.76 5.00
C ILE A 273 -18.53 45.51 6.32
N THR A 274 -17.56 45.08 7.13
CA THR A 274 -17.28 45.67 8.44
C THR A 274 -16.43 46.93 8.39
N VAL A 275 -15.67 47.14 7.32
CA VAL A 275 -14.93 48.37 7.01
C VAL A 275 -15.88 49.42 6.43
#